data_AF-A0A3B9V005-F1
#
_entry.id   AF-A0A3B9V005-F1
#
_cell.length_a   1.000
_cell.length_b   1.000
_cell.length_c   1.000
_cell.angle_alpha   90.00
_cell.angle_beta   90.00
_cell.angle_gamma   90.00
#
_symmetry.space_group_name_H-M   'P 1'
#
loop_
_entity.id
_entity.type
_entity.pdbx_description
1 polymer ?
#
loop_
_entity_poly.entity_id
_entity_poly.type
_entity_poly.pdbx_seq_one_letter_code
_entity_poly.pdbx_strand_id
1 'polypeptide(L)'
;MNRAILSVDWDYFVKIISQWCGSYIENQRGLLSAWYRRYIEEGIKGINLEEKIKVSKDALNFWDEIRNKFNFSEDIKVFVSDSHKYSYDISKYYDCDEVFLFDAHSDLGYGGLASLRFELNCANWLGKLFKNNIIKKANIFYSPYTLEKPEDFEELNNNYEIDYLDFSKFNGKNNIDVIHICRSGGWTPPWLDNDFYKFIKALNLPYKELESLKRIWRPKELTFSEEINYLIS
;
A
#
# COMPACT_ATOMS: atom_id res chain seq x y z
N MET A 1 -19.40 -3.21 19.12
CA MET A 1 -18.13 -3.97 19.19
C MET A 1 -17.16 -3.22 18.32
N ASN A 2 -15.99 -2.87 18.82
CA ASN A 2 -14.98 -2.17 18.01
C ASN A 2 -14.32 -3.23 17.13
N ARG A 3 -14.41 -3.05 15.81
CA ARG A 3 -13.82 -3.98 14.83
C ARG A 3 -12.66 -3.28 14.16
N ALA A 4 -11.57 -3.99 13.97
CA ALA A 4 -10.37 -3.41 13.38
C ALA A 4 -9.97 -4.10 12.08
N ILE A 5 -9.52 -3.28 11.13
CA ILE A 5 -8.84 -3.75 9.93
C ILE A 5 -7.33 -3.55 10.10
N LEU A 6 -6.57 -4.57 9.73
CA LEU A 6 -5.13 -4.47 9.48
C LEU A 6 -4.93 -4.31 7.98
N SER A 7 -4.53 -3.12 7.56
CA SER A 7 -4.28 -2.77 6.17
C SER A 7 -2.77 -2.69 5.95
N VAL A 8 -2.24 -3.49 5.03
CA VAL A 8 -0.81 -3.55 4.73
C VAL A 8 -0.62 -3.23 3.25
N ASP A 9 0.05 -2.13 2.95
CA ASP A 9 0.55 -1.85 1.61
C ASP A 9 1.92 -2.51 1.42
N TRP A 10 2.12 -3.12 0.25
CA TRP A 10 3.39 -3.75 -0.11
C TRP A 10 4.52 -2.75 -0.28
N ASP A 11 4.22 -1.50 -0.65
CA ASP A 11 5.24 -0.46 -0.74
C ASP A 11 5.90 -0.12 0.61
N TYR A 12 5.29 -0.54 1.73
CA TYR A 12 5.88 -0.48 3.06
C TYR A 12 7.29 -1.11 3.10
N PHE A 13 7.50 -2.19 2.32
CA PHE A 13 8.76 -2.92 2.26
C PHE A 13 9.64 -2.52 1.07
N VAL A 14 9.21 -1.60 0.22
CA VAL A 14 9.92 -1.25 -1.02
C VAL A 14 10.50 0.15 -0.91
N LYS A 15 11.82 0.24 -0.92
CA LYS A 15 12.50 1.54 -0.96
C LYS A 15 12.41 2.13 -2.38
N ILE A 16 11.44 3.02 -2.59
CA ILE A 16 11.29 3.75 -3.84
C ILE A 16 12.32 4.89 -3.97
N ILE A 17 12.56 5.32 -5.21
CA ILE A 17 13.41 6.48 -5.51
C ILE A 17 12.54 7.73 -5.40
N SER A 18 12.95 8.71 -4.58
CA SER A 18 12.17 9.93 -4.30
C SER A 18 11.76 10.74 -5.53
N GLN A 19 12.50 10.63 -6.63
CA GLN A 19 12.18 11.29 -7.91
C GLN A 19 10.94 10.71 -8.60
N TRP A 20 10.46 9.55 -8.15
CA TRP A 20 9.27 8.89 -8.66
C TRP A 20 8.08 9.07 -7.73
N CYS A 21 8.13 10.03 -6.82
CA CYS A 21 6.98 10.39 -6.00
C CYS A 21 6.01 11.26 -6.83
N GLY A 22 4.82 10.74 -7.10
CA GLY A 22 3.74 11.45 -7.78
C GLY A 22 2.43 10.68 -7.76
N SER A 23 1.34 11.32 -8.17
CA SER A 23 0.04 10.65 -8.32
C SER A 23 0.00 9.83 -9.62
N TYR A 24 -0.34 8.55 -9.51
CA TYR A 24 -0.44 7.64 -10.65
C TYR A 24 -1.89 7.31 -10.97
N ILE A 25 -2.24 7.30 -12.27
CA ILE A 25 -3.54 6.80 -12.69
C ILE A 25 -3.53 5.27 -12.54
N GLU A 26 -4.34 4.78 -11.60
CA GLU A 26 -4.48 3.37 -11.28
C GLU A 26 -5.33 2.62 -12.31
N ASN A 27 -4.75 2.38 -13.48
CA ASN A 27 -5.23 1.32 -14.38
C ASN A 27 -4.06 0.44 -14.79
N GLN A 28 -4.30 -0.86 -15.00
CA GLN A 28 -3.25 -1.84 -15.25
C GLN A 28 -2.29 -1.43 -16.37
N ARG A 29 -2.81 -0.82 -17.44
CA ARG A 29 -2.01 -0.33 -18.56
C ARG A 29 -1.11 0.82 -18.14
N GLY A 30 -1.63 1.80 -17.41
CA GLY A 30 -0.89 2.98 -16.93
C GLY A 30 0.20 2.61 -15.94
N LEU A 31 -0.11 1.79 -14.94
CA LEU A 31 0.86 1.38 -13.92
C LEU A 31 2.01 0.56 -14.51
N LEU A 32 1.71 -0.40 -15.37
CA LEU A 32 2.74 -1.22 -16.02
C LEU A 32 3.58 -0.40 -17.00
N SER A 33 2.96 0.52 -17.76
CA SER A 33 3.68 1.40 -18.69
C SER A 33 4.65 2.32 -17.97
N ALA A 34 4.26 2.86 -16.80
CA ALA A 34 5.15 3.68 -15.98
C ALA A 34 6.41 2.91 -15.55
N TRP A 35 6.29 1.62 -15.21
CA TRP A 35 7.44 0.78 -14.87
C TRP A 35 8.32 0.46 -16.07
N TYR A 36 7.75 0.19 -17.25
CA TYR A 36 8.55 0.03 -18.47
C TYR A 36 9.31 1.30 -18.81
N ARG A 37 8.65 2.46 -18.74
CA ARG A 37 9.30 3.76 -18.96
C ARG A 37 10.46 3.98 -18.01
N ARG A 38 10.27 3.80 -16.70
CA ARG A 38 11.34 3.89 -15.68
C ARG A 38 12.49 2.95 -16.00
N TYR A 39 12.18 1.71 -16.39
CA TYR A 39 13.20 0.71 -16.74
C TYR A 39 14.04 1.13 -17.94
N ILE A 40 13.41 1.64 -19.00
CA ILE A 40 14.10 2.10 -20.21
C ILE A 40 14.93 3.35 -19.90
N GLU A 41 14.34 4.36 -19.27
CA GLU A 41 15.02 5.63 -18.96
C GLU A 41 16.26 5.43 -18.06
N GLU A 42 16.16 4.56 -17.05
CA GLU A 42 17.27 4.26 -16.15
C GLU A 42 18.29 3.31 -16.80
N GLY A 43 17.83 2.37 -17.65
CA GLY A 43 18.69 1.51 -18.45
C GLY A 43 19.59 2.30 -19.40
N ILE A 44 19.06 3.36 -20.04
CA ILE A 44 19.84 4.30 -20.86
C ILE A 44 20.95 4.99 -20.05
N LYS A 45 20.73 5.22 -18.75
CA LYS A 45 21.72 5.78 -17.82
C LYS A 45 22.69 4.73 -17.26
N GLY A 46 22.59 3.47 -17.71
CA GLY A 46 23.41 2.35 -17.22
C GLY A 46 22.99 1.82 -15.84
N ILE A 47 21.78 2.12 -15.38
CA ILE A 47 21.27 1.72 -14.06
C ILE A 47 20.37 0.49 -14.21
N ASN A 48 20.72 -0.61 -13.53
CA ASN A 48 19.86 -1.78 -13.43
C ASN A 48 18.86 -1.63 -12.28
N LEU A 49 17.57 -1.39 -12.61
CA LEU A 49 16.53 -1.21 -11.60
C LEU A 49 16.20 -2.46 -10.79
N GLU A 50 16.33 -3.65 -11.39
CA GLU A 50 16.07 -4.91 -10.70
C GLU A 50 17.12 -5.18 -9.60
N GLU A 51 18.33 -4.66 -9.77
CA GLU A 51 19.38 -4.70 -8.74
C GLU A 51 19.26 -3.57 -7.72
N LYS A 52 18.76 -2.40 -8.14
CA LYS A 52 18.66 -1.20 -7.30
C LYS A 52 17.48 -1.25 -6.34
N ILE A 53 16.35 -1.82 -6.76
CA ILE A 53 15.10 -1.84 -5.98
C ILE A 53 14.81 -3.26 -5.54
N LYS A 54 14.87 -3.46 -4.23
CA LYS A 54 14.67 -4.74 -3.56
C LYS A 54 13.68 -4.57 -2.42
N VAL A 55 13.05 -5.68 -2.05
CA VAL A 55 12.21 -5.77 -0.85
C VAL A 55 13.11 -5.73 0.39
N SER A 56 12.67 -5.02 1.43
CA SER A 56 13.30 -5.03 2.74
C SER A 56 13.32 -6.44 3.33
N LYS A 57 14.34 -6.73 4.15
CA LYS A 57 14.38 -7.97 4.93
C LYS A 57 13.25 -8.05 5.96
N ASP A 58 12.67 -6.92 6.33
CA ASP A 58 11.58 -6.84 7.32
C ASP A 58 10.34 -7.62 6.86
N ALA A 59 10.13 -7.75 5.54
CA ALA A 59 9.04 -8.54 4.96
C ALA A 59 9.10 -10.03 5.35
N LEU A 60 10.29 -10.56 5.68
CA LEU A 60 10.47 -11.99 6.00
C LEU A 60 9.83 -12.37 7.33
N ASN A 61 9.93 -11.50 8.34
CA ASN A 61 9.46 -11.78 9.71
C ASN A 61 8.19 -11.01 10.07
N PHE A 62 7.71 -10.15 9.17
CA PHE A 62 6.59 -9.25 9.42
C PHE A 62 5.36 -9.96 10.01
N TRP A 63 4.90 -11.06 9.41
CA TRP A 63 3.71 -11.74 9.91
C TRP A 63 3.90 -12.40 11.28
N ASP A 64 5.13 -12.82 11.62
CA ASP A 64 5.43 -13.33 12.95
C ASP A 64 5.39 -12.19 13.98
N GLU A 65 5.92 -11.02 13.63
CA GLU A 65 5.83 -9.82 14.48
C GLU A 65 4.38 -9.35 14.65
N ILE A 66 3.58 -9.35 13.58
CA ILE A 66 2.15 -9.06 13.65
C ILE A 66 1.44 -10.03 14.60
N ARG A 67 1.66 -11.33 14.47
CA ARG A 67 1.06 -12.35 15.36
C ARG A 67 1.49 -12.20 16.83
N ASN A 68 2.66 -11.63 17.08
CA ASN A 68 3.13 -11.37 18.45
C ASN A 68 2.50 -10.12 19.07
N LYS A 69 2.00 -9.18 18.26
CA LYS A 69 1.50 -7.85 18.67
C LYS A 69 0.01 -7.62 18.43
N PHE A 70 -0.66 -8.55 17.74
CA PHE A 70 -2.08 -8.49 17.44
C PHE A 70 -2.72 -9.86 17.65
N ASN A 71 -3.97 -9.86 18.08
CA ASN A 71 -4.77 -11.07 18.11
C ASN A 71 -5.64 -11.14 16.85
N PHE A 72 -5.65 -12.26 16.16
CA PHE A 72 -6.56 -12.47 15.05
C PHE A 72 -7.86 -13.09 15.55
N SER A 73 -8.99 -12.55 15.10
CA SER A 73 -10.29 -13.17 15.32
C SER A 73 -10.34 -14.57 14.70
N GLU A 74 -11.14 -15.46 15.28
CA GLU A 74 -11.31 -16.83 14.77
C GLU A 74 -11.84 -16.85 13.33
N ASP A 75 -12.63 -15.84 12.97
CA ASP A 75 -13.35 -15.76 11.69
C ASP A 75 -12.65 -14.88 10.64
N ILE A 76 -11.40 -14.50 10.90
CA ILE A 76 -10.69 -13.44 10.18
C ILE A 76 -10.81 -13.57 8.66
N LYS A 77 -11.10 -12.45 8.00
CA LYS A 77 -11.19 -12.37 6.53
C LYS A 77 -9.95 -11.71 5.98
N VAL A 78 -9.37 -12.30 4.94
CA VAL A 78 -8.18 -11.76 4.27
C VAL A 78 -8.53 -11.42 2.83
N PHE A 79 -8.20 -10.19 2.43
CA PHE A 79 -8.37 -9.68 1.08
C PHE A 79 -7.04 -9.26 0.50
N VAL A 80 -6.88 -9.50 -0.80
CA VAL A 80 -5.70 -9.07 -1.55
C VAL A 80 -6.15 -8.28 -2.78
N SER A 81 -5.51 -7.13 -3.02
CA SER A 81 -5.80 -6.29 -4.17
C SER A 81 -4.53 -5.60 -4.69
N ASP A 82 -4.63 -4.94 -5.84
CA ASP A 82 -3.58 -4.06 -6.38
C ASP A 82 -3.76 -2.61 -5.92
N SER A 83 -4.99 -2.17 -5.66
CA SER A 83 -5.34 -0.80 -5.26
C SER A 83 -5.73 -0.70 -3.79
N HIS A 84 -5.08 0.19 -3.04
CA HIS A 84 -5.33 0.31 -1.61
C HIS A 84 -6.73 0.84 -1.27
N LYS A 85 -7.38 1.49 -2.24
CA LYS A 85 -8.74 2.02 -2.11
C LYS A 85 -9.76 0.98 -1.63
N TYR A 86 -9.54 -0.32 -1.90
CA TYR A 86 -10.44 -1.38 -1.42
C TYR A 86 -10.50 -1.45 0.11
N SER A 87 -9.48 -0.95 0.83
CA SER A 87 -9.55 -0.79 2.29
C SER A 87 -10.77 0.01 2.73
N TYR A 88 -11.19 1.02 1.95
CA TYR A 88 -12.38 1.80 2.26
C TYR A 88 -13.65 0.93 2.25
N ASP A 89 -13.88 0.20 1.15
CA ASP A 89 -15.06 -0.64 0.99
C ASP A 89 -15.07 -1.82 1.97
N ILE A 90 -13.90 -2.42 2.23
CA ILE A 90 -13.74 -3.49 3.22
C ILE A 90 -14.09 -2.97 4.62
N SER A 91 -13.51 -1.85 5.04
CA SER A 91 -13.76 -1.27 6.37
C SER A 91 -15.24 -0.95 6.56
N LYS A 92 -15.87 -0.38 5.53
CA LYS A 92 -17.30 -0.08 5.52
C LYS A 92 -18.17 -1.34 5.58
N TYR A 93 -17.84 -2.37 4.80
CA TYR A 93 -18.64 -3.59 4.74
C TYR A 93 -18.57 -4.41 6.03
N TYR A 94 -17.41 -4.41 6.70
CA TYR A 94 -17.20 -5.14 7.94
C TYR A 94 -17.43 -4.29 9.20
N ASP A 95 -17.95 -3.06 9.07
CA ASP A 95 -18.17 -2.13 10.18
C ASP A 95 -16.92 -1.94 11.06
N CYS A 96 -15.74 -1.86 10.43
CA CYS A 96 -14.50 -1.57 11.12
C CYS A 96 -14.51 -0.11 11.57
N ASP A 97 -14.27 0.15 12.86
CA ASP A 97 -14.18 1.49 13.42
C ASP A 97 -12.75 1.91 13.79
N GLU A 98 -11.78 1.00 13.66
CA GLU A 98 -10.36 1.25 13.83
C GLU A 98 -9.54 0.68 12.64
N VAL A 99 -8.54 1.43 12.20
CA VAL A 99 -7.58 1.02 11.15
C VAL A 99 -6.19 0.93 11.73
N PHE A 100 -5.49 -0.17 11.45
CA PHE A 100 -4.04 -0.29 11.60
C PHE A 100 -3.42 -0.32 10.20
N LEU A 101 -2.70 0.73 9.84
CA LEU A 101 -2.14 0.92 8.50
C LEU A 101 -0.62 0.73 8.54
N PHE A 102 -0.10 -0.19 7.73
CA PHE A 102 1.33 -0.34 7.46
C PHE A 102 1.59 0.06 6.02
N ASP A 103 2.21 1.22 5.82
CA ASP A 103 2.32 1.85 4.51
C ASP A 103 3.50 2.82 4.43
N ALA A 104 4.03 3.06 3.23
CA ALA A 104 4.92 4.19 2.98
C ALA A 104 4.18 5.53 2.94
N HIS A 105 2.87 5.53 2.69
CA HIS A 105 1.98 6.69 2.54
C HIS A 105 0.84 6.62 3.57
N SER A 106 0.37 7.76 4.06
CA SER A 106 -0.73 7.78 5.03
C SER A 106 -2.10 7.59 4.40
N ASP A 107 -2.23 7.83 3.09
CA ASP A 107 -3.50 7.78 2.33
C ASP A 107 -4.63 8.64 2.92
N LEU A 108 -4.22 9.68 3.65
CA LEU A 108 -5.11 10.65 4.28
C LEU A 108 -5.68 11.69 3.30
N GLY A 109 -5.07 11.84 2.13
CA GLY A 109 -5.44 12.81 1.12
C GLY A 109 -4.50 14.02 1.08
N TYR A 110 -3.79 14.19 -0.03
CA TYR A 110 -2.89 15.31 -0.25
C TYR A 110 -3.67 16.62 -0.49
N GLY A 111 -3.34 17.66 0.29
CA GLY A 111 -4.03 18.95 0.23
C GLY A 111 -5.11 19.13 1.31
N GLY A 112 -5.04 18.37 2.41
CA GLY A 112 -5.86 18.58 3.60
C GLY A 112 -7.32 18.17 3.41
N LEU A 113 -8.24 18.78 4.18
CA LEU A 113 -9.68 18.41 4.17
C LEU A 113 -10.34 18.58 2.79
N ALA A 114 -9.84 19.50 1.98
CA ALA A 114 -10.33 19.72 0.62
C ALA A 114 -10.13 18.47 -0.27
N SER A 115 -9.05 17.73 -0.06
CA SER A 115 -8.73 16.51 -0.81
C SER A 115 -9.81 15.43 -0.69
N LEU A 116 -10.51 15.41 0.44
CA LEU A 116 -11.56 14.44 0.74
C LEU A 116 -12.85 14.70 -0.06
N ARG A 117 -12.94 15.81 -0.80
CA ARG A 117 -14.05 16.12 -1.72
C ARG A 117 -13.89 15.46 -3.08
N PHE A 118 -12.67 15.05 -3.47
CA PHE A 118 -12.43 14.33 -4.71
C PHE A 118 -13.02 12.92 -4.67
N GLU A 119 -12.99 12.20 -5.80
CA GLU A 119 -13.37 10.79 -5.88
C GLU A 119 -12.46 9.90 -5.04
N LEU A 120 -12.94 8.71 -4.67
CA LEU A 120 -12.20 7.76 -3.84
C LEU A 120 -11.05 7.18 -4.66
N ASN A 121 -9.83 7.24 -4.13
CA ASN A 121 -8.61 6.70 -4.74
C ASN A 121 -7.65 6.24 -3.64
N CYS A 122 -6.49 5.66 -3.98
CA CYS A 122 -5.54 5.22 -2.95
C CYS A 122 -5.09 6.38 -2.08
N ALA A 123 -4.70 7.51 -2.67
CA ALA A 123 -4.18 8.63 -1.91
C ALA A 123 -5.13 9.25 -0.87
N ASN A 124 -6.44 8.94 -0.87
CA ASN A 124 -7.41 9.54 0.07
C ASN A 124 -8.37 8.56 0.77
N TRP A 125 -8.18 7.25 0.64
CA TRP A 125 -9.15 6.28 1.14
C TRP A 125 -9.29 6.33 2.66
N LEU A 126 -8.18 6.50 3.40
CA LEU A 126 -8.19 6.55 4.85
C LEU A 126 -8.86 7.83 5.34
N GLY A 127 -8.48 8.98 4.76
CA GLY A 127 -9.12 10.26 5.10
C GLY A 127 -10.62 10.26 4.79
N LYS A 128 -11.05 9.56 3.74
CA LYS A 128 -12.47 9.40 3.43
C LYS A 128 -13.23 8.51 4.41
N LEU A 129 -12.59 7.53 5.04
CA LEU A 129 -13.23 6.76 6.10
C LEU A 129 -13.61 7.68 7.27
N PHE A 130 -12.71 8.57 7.66
CA PHE A 130 -12.99 9.58 8.68
C PHE A 130 -14.08 10.56 8.26
N LYS A 131 -13.96 11.17 7.08
CA LYS A 131 -14.97 12.14 6.59
C LYS A 131 -16.39 11.57 6.54
N ASN A 132 -16.52 10.28 6.24
CA ASN A 132 -17.80 9.61 6.17
C ASN A 132 -18.24 8.97 7.49
N ASN A 133 -17.51 9.19 8.59
CA ASN A 133 -17.76 8.64 9.92
C ASN A 133 -17.85 7.10 9.93
N ILE A 134 -17.05 6.43 9.09
CA ILE A 134 -16.98 4.97 9.05
C ILE A 134 -16.05 4.47 10.15
N ILE A 135 -14.90 5.14 10.32
CA ILE A 135 -13.93 4.86 11.38
C ILE A 135 -13.89 5.99 12.40
N LYS A 136 -13.45 5.66 13.60
CA LYS A 136 -13.18 6.61 14.67
C LYS A 136 -11.69 6.88 14.84
N LYS A 137 -10.85 5.88 14.53
CA LYS A 137 -9.41 5.92 14.81
C LYS A 137 -8.59 5.27 13.70
N ALA A 138 -7.43 5.84 13.43
CA ALA A 138 -6.40 5.22 12.60
C ALA A 138 -5.05 5.24 13.32
N ASN A 139 -4.34 4.11 13.23
CA ASN A 139 -3.00 3.93 13.74
C ASN A 139 -2.09 3.64 12.55
N ILE A 140 -1.21 4.58 12.21
CA ILE A 140 -0.35 4.53 11.04
C ILE A 140 1.06 4.14 11.47
N PHE A 141 1.57 3.05 10.93
CA PHE A 141 2.95 2.63 11.02
C PHE A 141 3.62 2.94 9.69
N TYR A 142 4.39 4.01 9.67
CA TYR A 142 5.13 4.37 8.46
C TYR A 142 6.26 3.40 8.15
N SER A 143 6.45 3.15 6.86
CA SER A 143 7.65 2.49 6.35
C SER A 143 8.89 3.22 6.84
N PRO A 144 9.99 2.51 7.15
CA PRO A 144 11.31 3.12 7.29
C PRO A 144 11.77 3.92 6.05
N TYR A 145 11.10 3.74 4.92
CA TYR A 145 11.36 4.43 3.65
C TYR A 145 10.35 5.53 3.32
N THR A 146 9.40 5.84 4.22
CA THR A 146 8.46 6.93 3.99
C THR A 146 9.20 8.26 3.75
N LEU A 147 8.62 9.08 2.89
CA LEU A 147 9.03 10.48 2.70
C LEU A 147 8.04 11.45 3.33
N GLU A 148 6.89 10.95 3.79
CA GLU A 148 5.87 11.72 4.47
C GLU A 148 6.24 11.94 5.92
N LYS A 149 5.73 13.03 6.47
CA LYS A 149 5.78 13.29 7.91
C LYS A 149 4.38 13.55 8.43
N PRO A 150 4.10 13.24 9.71
CA PRO A 150 2.81 13.57 10.32
C PRO A 150 2.40 15.03 10.11
N GLU A 151 3.36 15.97 10.11
CA GLU A 151 3.10 17.39 9.93
C GLU A 151 2.54 17.74 8.54
N ASP A 152 2.78 16.92 7.51
CA ASP A 152 2.22 17.12 6.17
C ASP A 152 0.68 17.01 6.17
N PHE A 153 0.11 16.38 7.20
CA PHE A 153 -1.33 16.14 7.39
C PHE A 153 -1.89 16.82 8.63
N GLU A 154 -1.27 17.90 9.11
CA GLU A 154 -1.67 18.62 10.34
C GLU A 154 -3.17 18.96 10.38
N GLU A 155 -3.75 19.43 9.27
CA GLU A 155 -5.19 19.75 9.20
C GLU A 155 -6.05 18.52 9.52
N LEU A 156 -5.70 17.34 9.00
CA LEU A 156 -6.44 16.11 9.26
C LEU A 156 -6.20 15.59 10.68
N ASN A 157 -4.95 15.65 11.15
CA ASN A 157 -4.58 15.25 12.51
C ASN A 157 -5.31 16.09 13.58
N ASN A 158 -5.58 17.37 13.30
CA ASN A 158 -6.32 18.26 14.20
C ASN A 158 -7.83 17.98 14.22
N ASN A 159 -8.37 17.29 13.20
CA ASN A 159 -9.80 17.02 13.07
C ASN A 159 -10.18 15.57 13.38
N TYR A 160 -9.24 14.63 13.31
CA TYR A 160 -9.48 13.20 13.41
C TYR A 160 -8.49 12.51 14.36
N GLU A 161 -8.90 11.40 14.97
CA GLU A 161 -8.03 10.62 15.86
C GLU A 161 -7.06 9.75 15.04
N ILE A 162 -5.89 10.31 14.76
CA ILE A 162 -4.84 9.68 13.95
C ILE A 162 -3.56 9.61 14.78
N ASP A 163 -3.10 8.39 15.03
CA ASP A 163 -1.86 8.12 15.74
C ASP A 163 -0.79 7.61 14.78
N TYR A 164 0.39 8.23 14.79
CA TYR A 164 1.56 7.77 14.05
C TYR A 164 2.48 7.00 15.00
N LEU A 165 2.59 5.69 14.81
CA LEU A 165 3.18 4.78 15.79
C LEU A 165 4.50 4.17 15.28
N ASP A 166 5.41 3.94 16.22
CA ASP A 166 6.63 3.16 15.99
C ASP A 166 6.34 1.68 16.24
N PHE A 167 6.34 0.87 15.18
CA PHE A 167 6.01 -0.56 15.29
C PHE A 167 6.97 -1.30 16.21
N SER A 168 8.24 -0.89 16.32
CA SER A 168 9.20 -1.54 17.22
C SER A 168 8.82 -1.40 18.70
N LYS A 169 8.21 -0.26 19.06
CA LYS A 169 7.77 0.06 20.43
C LYS A 169 6.32 -0.30 20.70
N PHE A 170 5.54 -0.56 19.65
CA PHE A 170 4.15 -0.95 19.76
C PHE A 170 4.03 -2.31 20.45
N ASN A 171 3.28 -2.36 21.55
CA ASN A 171 2.98 -3.57 22.32
C ASN A 171 1.47 -3.68 22.57
N GLY A 172 0.68 -3.42 21.53
CA GLY A 172 -0.76 -3.66 21.58
C GLY A 172 -1.08 -5.15 21.69
N LYS A 173 -2.33 -5.43 22.06
CA LYS A 173 -2.98 -6.74 21.86
C LYS A 173 -4.37 -6.52 21.29
N ASN A 174 -4.44 -5.59 20.33
CA ASN A 174 -5.68 -5.23 19.65
C ASN A 174 -6.14 -6.44 18.82
N ASN A 175 -7.46 -6.63 18.76
CA ASN A 175 -8.05 -7.70 17.96
C ASN A 175 -8.22 -7.20 16.53
N ILE A 176 -7.85 -8.04 15.55
CA ILE A 176 -8.00 -7.79 14.12
C ILE A 176 -9.09 -8.71 13.57
N ASP A 177 -10.08 -8.09 12.92
CA ASP A 177 -11.24 -8.75 12.33
C ASP A 177 -11.05 -9.04 10.85
N VAL A 178 -10.31 -8.15 10.17
CA VAL A 178 -10.10 -8.20 8.73
C VAL A 178 -8.68 -7.78 8.39
N ILE A 179 -8.07 -8.47 7.43
CA ILE A 179 -6.77 -8.11 6.85
C ILE A 179 -6.98 -7.72 5.40
N HIS A 180 -6.42 -6.59 5.01
CA HIS A 180 -6.27 -6.22 3.61
C HIS A 180 -4.80 -6.08 3.26
N ILE A 181 -4.36 -6.79 2.22
CA ILE A 181 -3.01 -6.69 1.67
C ILE A 181 -3.13 -6.06 0.29
N CYS A 182 -2.57 -4.88 0.13
CA CYS A 182 -2.49 -4.16 -1.14
C CYS A 182 -1.10 -4.32 -1.75
N ARG A 183 -1.01 -4.40 -3.08
CA ARG A 183 0.28 -4.36 -3.78
C ARG A 183 0.74 -2.93 -4.09
N SER A 184 -0.17 -2.02 -4.39
CA SER A 184 0.10 -0.69 -4.94
C SER A 184 1.00 -0.71 -6.15
N GLY A 185 0.50 -1.25 -7.26
CA GLY A 185 1.26 -1.45 -8.49
C GLY A 185 1.93 -0.21 -9.11
N GLY A 186 1.56 1.02 -8.70
CA GLY A 186 2.28 2.26 -9.08
C GLY A 186 3.57 2.50 -8.31
N TRP A 187 3.62 2.00 -7.07
CA TRP A 187 4.71 2.15 -6.12
C TRP A 187 5.59 0.92 -6.02
N THR A 188 5.05 -0.26 -6.37
CA THR A 188 5.81 -1.52 -6.33
C THR A 188 6.10 -2.10 -7.72
N PRO A 189 7.38 -2.34 -8.04
CA PRO A 189 7.76 -2.78 -9.38
C PRO A 189 7.37 -4.24 -9.69
N PRO A 190 7.06 -4.55 -10.96
CA PRO A 190 6.66 -5.90 -11.38
C PRO A 190 7.67 -7.01 -11.09
N TRP A 191 8.97 -6.71 -11.07
CA TRP A 191 9.99 -7.72 -10.77
C TRP A 191 9.97 -8.20 -9.30
N LEU A 192 9.23 -7.54 -8.42
CA LEU A 192 9.04 -7.94 -7.02
C LEU A 192 7.73 -8.72 -6.78
N ASP A 193 6.95 -8.99 -7.83
CA ASP A 193 5.66 -9.72 -7.69
C ASP A 193 5.84 -11.08 -7.02
N ASN A 194 6.92 -11.80 -7.32
CA ASN A 194 7.19 -13.09 -6.69
C ASN A 194 7.39 -12.98 -5.18
N ASP A 195 8.01 -11.91 -4.70
CA ASP A 195 8.22 -11.70 -3.26
C ASP A 195 6.93 -11.24 -2.58
N PHE A 196 6.08 -10.46 -3.26
CA PHE A 196 4.72 -10.15 -2.80
C PHE A 196 3.87 -11.41 -2.60
N TYR A 197 3.87 -12.35 -3.55
CA TYR A 197 3.13 -13.61 -3.38
C TYR A 197 3.72 -14.50 -2.26
N LYS A 198 5.04 -14.50 -2.07
CA LYS A 198 5.65 -15.18 -0.90
C LYS A 198 5.19 -14.55 0.40
N PHE A 199 5.14 -13.23 0.46
CA PHE A 199 4.66 -12.48 1.62
C PHE A 199 3.20 -12.82 1.96
N ILE A 200 2.29 -12.83 0.98
CA ILE A 200 0.89 -13.25 1.18
C ILE A 200 0.84 -14.70 1.70
N LYS A 201 1.61 -15.60 1.09
CA LYS A 201 1.63 -17.01 1.48
C LYS A 201 2.14 -17.21 2.92
N ALA A 202 3.09 -16.39 3.37
CA ALA A 202 3.64 -16.44 4.73
C ALA A 202 2.61 -16.06 5.82
N LEU A 203 1.52 -15.36 5.46
CA LEU A 203 0.39 -15.14 6.37
C LEU A 203 -0.27 -16.46 6.80
N ASN A 204 -0.26 -17.48 5.93
CA ASN A 204 -0.83 -18.80 6.17
C ASN A 204 -2.33 -18.79 6.54
N LEU A 205 -3.11 -17.93 5.87
CA LEU A 205 -4.56 -17.83 5.98
C LEU A 205 -5.21 -17.87 4.59
N PRO A 206 -6.45 -18.37 4.46
CA PRO A 206 -7.19 -18.28 3.21
C PRO A 206 -7.49 -16.80 2.89
N TYR A 207 -7.32 -16.42 1.63
CA TYR A 207 -7.57 -15.05 1.16
C TYR A 207 -8.43 -15.02 -0.10
N LYS A 208 -9.04 -13.86 -0.34
CA LYS A 208 -9.78 -13.56 -1.57
C LYS A 208 -9.08 -12.44 -2.33
N GLU A 209 -8.75 -12.69 -3.59
CA GLU A 209 -8.35 -11.63 -4.51
C GLU A 209 -9.58 -10.82 -4.93
N LEU A 210 -9.50 -9.49 -4.83
CA LEU A 210 -10.58 -8.58 -5.22
C LEU A 210 -10.53 -8.19 -6.69
N GLU A 211 -9.36 -8.34 -7.32
CA GLU A 211 -9.11 -8.08 -8.72
C GLU A 211 -7.95 -8.93 -9.26
N SER A 212 -7.77 -8.95 -10.57
CA SER A 212 -6.64 -9.67 -11.18
C SER A 212 -5.31 -8.98 -10.86
N LEU A 213 -4.46 -9.66 -10.10
CA LEU A 213 -3.12 -9.17 -9.73
C LEU A 213 -2.04 -9.47 -10.77
N LYS A 214 -2.36 -10.25 -11.81
CA LYS A 214 -1.38 -10.68 -12.81
C LYS A 214 -0.80 -9.50 -13.60
N ARG A 215 0.52 -9.34 -13.56
CA ARG A 215 1.30 -8.47 -14.46
C ARG A 215 2.18 -9.31 -15.38
N ILE A 216 2.42 -8.83 -16.59
CA ILE A 216 3.38 -9.43 -17.52
C ILE A 216 4.55 -8.47 -17.66
N TRP A 217 5.68 -8.83 -17.05
CA TRP A 217 6.92 -8.07 -17.07
C TRP A 217 7.97 -8.79 -17.91
N ARG A 218 8.29 -8.25 -19.10
CA ARG A 218 9.22 -8.85 -20.06
C ARG A 218 10.04 -7.77 -20.79
N PRO A 219 10.83 -6.97 -20.05
CA PRO A 219 11.56 -5.86 -20.66
C PRO A 219 12.58 -6.29 -21.73
N LYS A 220 13.08 -7.53 -21.67
CA LYS A 220 14.03 -8.10 -22.64
C LYS A 220 13.39 -8.58 -23.94
N GLU A 221 12.06 -8.67 -23.99
CA GLU A 221 11.31 -9.11 -25.17
C GLU A 221 10.66 -7.92 -25.91
N LEU A 222 10.93 -6.68 -25.48
CA LEU A 222 10.38 -5.49 -26.11
C LEU A 222 10.94 -5.29 -27.52
N THR A 223 10.05 -4.99 -28.45
CA THR A 223 10.41 -4.44 -29.74
C THR A 223 10.75 -2.95 -29.61
N PHE A 224 11.54 -2.42 -30.54
CA PHE A 224 11.86 -0.99 -30.59
C PHE A 224 10.61 -0.09 -30.65
N SER A 225 9.55 -0.55 -31.31
CA SER A 225 8.28 0.18 -31.36
C SER A 225 7.60 0.24 -29.98
N GLU A 226 7.67 -0.84 -29.19
CA GLU A 226 7.12 -0.87 -27.84
C GLU A 226 7.93 0.02 -26.90
N GLU A 227 9.26 0.03 -27.01
CA GLU A 227 10.11 0.94 -26.25
C GLU A 227 9.75 2.41 -26.50
N ILE A 228 9.60 2.82 -27.77
CA ILE A 228 9.16 4.18 -28.11
C ILE A 228 7.78 4.45 -27.51
N ASN A 229 6.83 3.52 -27.64
CA ASN A 229 5.48 3.69 -27.12
C ASN A 229 5.47 3.92 -25.60
N TYR A 230 6.31 3.22 -24.84
CA TYR A 230 6.43 3.43 -23.39
C TYR A 230 7.10 4.75 -23.00
N LEU A 231 8.03 5.25 -23.83
CA LEU A 231 8.70 6.53 -23.59
C LEU A 231 7.81 7.75 -23.87
N ILE A 232 6.86 7.63 -24.80
CA ILE A 232 5.95 8.72 -25.20
C ILE A 232 4.59 8.68 -24.46
N SER A 233 4.31 7.61 -23.71
CA SER A 233 3.14 7.47 -22.84
C SER A 233 3.35 8.10 -21.46
#